data_AF-A0A1T5DCB0-F1
#
_entry.id   AF-A0A1T5DCB0-F1
#
_cell.length_a   1.000
_cell.length_b   1.000
_cell.length_c   1.000
_cell.angle_alpha   90.00
_cell.angle_beta   90.00
_cell.angle_gamma   90.00
#
_symmetry.space_group_name_H-M   'P 1'
#
loop_
_entity.id
_entity.type
_entity.pdbx_description
1 polymer ?
#
loop_
_entity_poly.entity_id
_entity_poly.type
_entity_poly.pdbx_seq_one_letter_code
_entity_poly.pdbx_strand_id
1 'polypeptide(L)'
;MLNIKDDFKNLTDYEIERTSIFILKKHEKDFEKLQKMIIDHPKIRTQKSLIIDDESDFASVGYKMGKNSEDSYRRICGEILKLRNLLPRANYLSVTATPYVLYLSRNWMIRPSSTILLPAHKNYFGGEFLFISQEKTAKSIRENYVQQEEFDKVLDQKTDQYRNYIHQFPMLTKALINFILGGLIRNKQSNSKNPIHYSMLVHIDTQKDGHNRQKRLLMKLIEIILLKMKQQDASIMLLIEECYGNLQATSSESVDIPLLETLLEPFIEGLAKQTKINIMNSDYHGQIPTDSEGNIKNPVPFSIFIGAYAIDRGVTFNKLISFVFGRPTKVPSMDSALQQLRIFGARSKEDLNVTRVYALESTVENWIQICELEEKIRDNLEIMEAAQQLAQKSEYAKRIVNVLPAPPKGIRFGAKQKIEGTQIKMKPYSRLLPTHFTTSSDEEVVKGVMEELNQYITSLEHCYTTELLEGKYPFITVNTAEAIELIEKSYSTLVALDGREINTFEQCLFVLLMMKKQGKDKVHLYVRYNRDRKAIRRDGKFDSAPDSGVNGDYAIAKKIGINYPVLTLLHQNGSVENGFNDCPFFWPILTLPQNLEYDLVSLK
;
A
#
# COMPACT_ATOMS: atom_id res chain seq x y z
N MET A 1 -12.88 18.16 -24.24
CA MET A 1 -12.27 16.89 -23.80
C MET A 1 -12.14 16.05 -25.06
N LEU A 2 -10.92 15.84 -25.56
CA LEU A 2 -10.70 15.04 -26.76
C LEU A 2 -10.77 13.56 -26.38
N ASN A 3 -11.58 12.76 -27.07
CA ASN A 3 -11.70 11.34 -26.79
C ASN A 3 -10.69 10.57 -27.66
N ILE A 4 -10.00 9.59 -27.08
CA ILE A 4 -9.01 8.78 -27.81
C ILE A 4 -9.61 7.90 -28.92
N LYS A 5 -10.94 7.81 -28.95
CA LYS A 5 -11.73 7.20 -30.02
C LYS A 5 -11.99 8.13 -31.21
N ASP A 6 -11.70 9.42 -31.09
CA ASP A 6 -11.93 10.40 -32.14
C ASP A 6 -10.84 10.29 -33.24
N ASP A 7 -11.20 10.63 -34.48
CA ASP A 7 -10.21 10.73 -35.55
C ASP A 7 -9.40 12.03 -35.40
N PHE A 8 -8.19 11.87 -34.88
CA PHE A 8 -7.27 12.98 -34.60
C PHE A 8 -6.71 13.68 -35.85
N LYS A 9 -7.03 13.22 -37.06
CA LYS A 9 -6.53 13.85 -38.29
C LYS A 9 -7.14 15.22 -38.58
N ASN A 10 -8.35 15.50 -38.09
CA ASN A 10 -9.12 16.69 -38.45
C ASN A 10 -9.39 17.63 -37.27
N LEU A 11 -8.45 17.74 -36.32
CA LEU A 11 -8.57 18.69 -35.23
C LEU A 11 -8.51 20.12 -35.75
N THR A 12 -9.47 20.95 -35.37
CA THR A 12 -9.49 22.38 -35.68
C THR A 12 -8.51 23.16 -34.79
N ASP A 13 -8.05 24.33 -35.24
CA ASP A 13 -7.22 25.23 -34.42
C ASP A 13 -7.90 25.57 -33.07
N TYR A 14 -9.23 25.73 -33.07
CA TYR A 14 -10.02 25.97 -31.87
C TYR A 14 -9.95 24.82 -30.85
N GLU A 15 -9.91 23.57 -31.31
CA GLU A 15 -9.77 22.39 -30.44
C GLU A 15 -8.34 22.24 -29.92
N ILE A 16 -7.34 22.57 -30.74
CA ILE A 16 -5.91 22.48 -30.43
C ILE A 16 -5.49 23.55 -29.41
N GLU A 17 -6.05 24.76 -29.47
CA GLU A 17 -5.66 25.90 -28.62
C GLU A 17 -6.25 25.82 -27.20
N ARG A 18 -7.11 24.85 -26.91
CA ARG A 18 -7.65 24.64 -25.56
C ARG A 18 -6.70 23.84 -24.67
N THR A 19 -6.82 24.07 -23.35
CA THR A 19 -6.15 23.23 -22.35
C THR A 19 -6.59 21.77 -22.52
N SER A 20 -5.62 20.91 -22.81
CA SER A 20 -5.87 19.50 -23.10
C SER A 20 -5.77 18.66 -21.83
N ILE A 21 -6.77 17.80 -21.59
CA ILE A 21 -6.76 16.83 -20.49
C ILE A 21 -6.68 15.43 -21.12
N PHE A 22 -5.62 14.69 -20.81
CA PHE A 22 -5.36 13.35 -21.30
C PHE A 22 -5.54 12.36 -20.14
N ILE A 23 -6.55 11.50 -20.23
CA ILE A 23 -6.74 10.41 -19.26
C ILE A 23 -6.13 9.15 -19.87
N LEU A 24 -5.04 8.68 -19.26
CA LEU A 24 -4.31 7.53 -19.75
C LEU A 24 -4.93 6.24 -19.18
N LYS A 25 -5.42 5.39 -20.08
CA LYS A 25 -5.71 3.99 -19.79
C LYS A 25 -4.53 3.14 -20.28
N LYS A 26 -4.19 2.08 -19.57
CA LYS A 26 -2.96 1.30 -19.80
C LYS A 26 -3.06 0.35 -21.00
N HIS A 27 -3.30 0.91 -22.19
CA HIS A 27 -3.32 0.20 -23.45
C HIS A 27 -2.26 0.78 -24.40
N GLU A 28 -1.34 -0.06 -24.89
CA GLU A 28 -0.20 0.38 -25.70
C GLU A 28 -0.63 1.20 -26.94
N LYS A 29 -1.69 0.75 -27.62
CA LYS A 29 -2.23 1.43 -28.81
C LYS A 29 -2.74 2.84 -28.53
N ASP A 30 -3.19 3.10 -27.31
CA ASP A 30 -3.71 4.40 -26.90
C ASP A 30 -2.54 5.39 -26.73
N PHE A 31 -1.41 4.95 -26.16
CA PHE A 31 -0.20 5.75 -26.08
C PHE A 31 0.35 6.13 -27.45
N GLU A 32 0.45 5.17 -28.38
CA GLU A 32 0.95 5.42 -29.73
C GLU A 32 0.08 6.41 -30.51
N LYS A 33 -1.26 6.27 -30.42
CA LYS A 33 -2.21 7.21 -31.02
C LYS A 33 -2.05 8.61 -30.46
N LEU A 34 -1.94 8.73 -29.13
CA LEU A 34 -1.80 10.00 -28.46
C LEU A 34 -0.48 10.70 -28.85
N GLN A 35 0.63 9.96 -28.85
CA GLN A 35 1.92 10.48 -29.28
C GLN A 35 1.90 10.94 -30.74
N LYS A 36 1.30 10.14 -31.63
CA LYS A 36 1.13 10.51 -33.02
C LYS A 36 0.33 11.80 -33.19
N MET A 37 -0.81 11.94 -32.48
CA MET A 37 -1.58 13.19 -32.49
C MET A 37 -0.73 14.41 -32.06
N ILE A 38 0.08 14.28 -31.01
CA ILE A 38 0.95 15.36 -30.52
C ILE A 38 2.09 15.69 -31.51
N ILE A 39 2.53 14.71 -32.30
CA ILE A 39 3.52 14.90 -33.37
C ILE A 39 2.88 15.58 -34.59
N ASP A 40 1.73 15.10 -35.02
CA ASP A 40 1.00 15.60 -36.19
C ASP A 40 0.45 17.03 -35.96
N HIS A 41 0.22 17.41 -34.70
CA HIS A 41 -0.25 18.75 -34.31
C HIS A 41 0.72 19.46 -33.34
N PRO A 42 1.83 20.04 -33.82
CA PRO A 42 2.89 20.60 -32.97
C PRO A 42 2.42 21.72 -32.02
N LYS A 43 1.36 22.46 -32.38
CA LYS A 43 0.76 23.50 -31.54
C LYS A 43 0.35 22.96 -30.16
N ILE A 44 -0.08 21.71 -30.06
CA ILE A 44 -0.45 21.05 -28.78
C ILE A 44 0.73 21.08 -27.78
N ARG A 45 1.97 20.93 -28.25
CA ARG A 45 3.18 20.90 -27.39
C ARG A 45 3.42 22.21 -26.66
N THR A 46 2.90 23.32 -27.19
CA THR A 46 3.05 24.66 -26.61
C THR A 46 1.94 25.00 -25.61
N GLN A 47 0.86 24.21 -25.58
CA GLN A 47 -0.29 24.43 -24.71
C GLN A 47 -0.06 23.86 -23.31
N LYS A 48 -0.73 24.47 -22.33
CA LYS A 48 -0.86 23.84 -21.01
C LYS A 48 -1.73 22.59 -21.15
N SER A 49 -1.27 21.49 -20.57
CA SER A 49 -2.02 20.23 -20.58
C SER A 49 -1.95 19.55 -19.22
N LEU A 50 -2.89 18.65 -18.97
CA LEU A 50 -2.95 17.79 -17.80
C LEU A 50 -2.97 16.34 -18.27
N ILE A 51 -2.00 15.56 -17.81
CA ILE A 51 -1.96 14.12 -18.00
C ILE A 51 -2.42 13.48 -16.70
N ILE A 52 -3.49 12.68 -16.74
CA ILE A 52 -3.99 11.91 -15.61
C ILE A 52 -3.65 10.45 -15.87
N ASP A 53 -2.73 9.90 -15.08
CA ASP A 53 -2.38 8.48 -15.11
C ASP A 53 -3.15 7.73 -14.03
N ASP A 54 -4.22 7.06 -14.45
CA ASP A 54 -5.03 6.22 -13.59
C ASP A 54 -4.30 4.90 -13.29
N GLU A 55 -4.37 4.45 -12.03
CA GLU A 55 -3.68 3.26 -11.52
C GLU A 55 -2.13 3.34 -11.65
N SER A 56 -1.53 4.52 -11.42
CA SER A 56 -0.11 4.78 -11.73
C SER A 56 0.92 3.83 -11.08
N ASP A 57 0.54 3.08 -10.02
CA ASP A 57 1.32 1.99 -9.41
C ASP A 57 1.58 0.80 -10.35
N PHE A 58 0.77 0.66 -11.40
CA PHE A 58 0.91 -0.40 -12.39
C PHE A 58 1.90 -0.04 -13.48
N ALA A 59 2.12 1.24 -13.76
CA ALA A 59 3.05 1.70 -14.79
C ALA A 59 4.41 2.09 -14.23
N SER A 60 4.67 1.89 -12.94
CA SER A 60 5.87 2.36 -12.27
C SER A 60 6.81 1.19 -12.02
N VAL A 61 7.94 1.24 -12.73
CA VAL A 61 9.18 0.48 -12.50
C VAL A 61 9.15 -0.97 -12.99
N GLY A 62 9.93 -1.26 -14.02
CA GLY A 62 10.45 -2.60 -14.29
C GLY A 62 11.95 -2.52 -14.57
N TYR A 63 12.78 -3.21 -13.79
CA TYR A 63 14.19 -3.41 -14.16
C TYR A 63 14.69 -4.84 -13.93
N LYS A 64 14.59 -5.69 -14.97
CA LYS A 64 15.52 -6.78 -15.35
C LYS A 64 15.21 -7.26 -16.78
N MET A 65 16.22 -7.71 -17.52
CA MET A 65 16.08 -8.27 -18.88
C MET A 65 15.80 -9.78 -18.77
N GLY A 66 14.55 -10.19 -19.01
CA GLY A 66 14.09 -11.58 -19.03
C GLY A 66 12.72 -11.72 -19.71
N LYS A 67 12.56 -12.75 -20.55
CA LYS A 67 11.49 -12.83 -21.57
C LYS A 67 10.08 -13.04 -20.98
N ASN A 68 9.14 -12.23 -21.50
CA ASN A 68 7.69 -12.43 -21.66
C ASN A 68 6.69 -11.72 -20.71
N SER A 69 7.09 -11.14 -19.58
CA SER A 69 6.19 -10.24 -18.80
C SER A 69 6.87 -8.97 -18.26
N GLU A 70 8.20 -8.94 -18.25
CA GLU A 70 9.00 -7.78 -17.86
C GLU A 70 8.97 -6.66 -18.92
N ASP A 71 8.60 -6.97 -20.17
CA ASP A 71 8.62 -6.01 -21.28
C ASP A 71 7.46 -5.01 -21.26
N SER A 72 6.27 -5.38 -20.79
CA SER A 72 5.08 -4.50 -20.85
C SER A 72 5.14 -3.36 -19.83
N TYR A 73 5.50 -3.65 -18.58
CA TYR A 73 5.63 -2.65 -17.51
C TYR A 73 6.68 -1.58 -17.86
N ARG A 74 7.83 -2.02 -18.36
CA ARG A 74 8.90 -1.14 -18.86
C ARG A 74 8.46 -0.30 -20.04
N ARG A 75 7.72 -0.90 -20.97
CA ARG A 75 7.22 -0.19 -22.15
C ARG A 75 6.26 0.91 -21.74
N ILE A 76 5.31 0.66 -20.85
CA ILE A 76 4.37 1.68 -20.36
C ILE A 76 5.12 2.82 -19.63
N CYS A 77 6.10 2.52 -18.76
CA CYS A 77 6.98 3.55 -18.19
C CYS A 77 7.60 4.41 -19.30
N GLY A 78 8.18 3.76 -20.31
CA GLY A 78 8.82 4.42 -21.44
C GLY A 78 7.87 5.31 -22.24
N GLU A 79 6.64 4.85 -22.49
CA GLU A 79 5.62 5.63 -23.20
C GLU A 79 5.16 6.87 -22.40
N ILE A 80 5.03 6.75 -21.07
CA ILE A 80 4.74 7.90 -20.20
C ILE A 80 5.89 8.92 -20.24
N LEU A 81 7.14 8.45 -20.17
CA LEU A 81 8.31 9.32 -20.27
C LEU A 81 8.39 10.03 -21.62
N LYS A 82 8.12 9.32 -22.73
CA LYS A 82 8.02 9.91 -24.08
C LYS A 82 6.92 10.97 -24.15
N LEU A 83 5.73 10.69 -23.64
CA LEU A 83 4.63 11.65 -23.60
C LEU A 83 5.00 12.93 -22.85
N ARG A 84 5.67 12.79 -21.69
CA ARG A 84 6.12 13.93 -20.90
C ARG A 84 7.19 14.76 -21.62
N ASN A 85 8.08 14.11 -22.37
CA ASN A 85 9.05 14.82 -23.21
C ASN A 85 8.37 15.54 -24.39
N LEU A 86 7.32 14.96 -24.96
CA LEU A 86 6.54 15.58 -26.05
C LEU A 86 5.69 16.77 -25.57
N LEU A 87 5.26 16.74 -24.30
CA LEU A 87 4.43 17.78 -23.68
C LEU A 87 5.18 18.43 -22.49
N PRO A 88 6.21 19.25 -22.74
CA PRO A 88 7.06 19.81 -21.67
C PRO A 88 6.31 20.77 -20.73
N ARG A 89 5.12 21.25 -21.13
CA ARG A 89 4.24 22.13 -20.33
C ARG A 89 3.08 21.38 -19.67
N ALA A 90 3.09 20.04 -19.69
CA ALA A 90 2.08 19.22 -19.06
C ALA A 90 2.31 19.09 -17.55
N ASN A 91 1.23 19.25 -16.77
CA ASN A 91 1.19 18.73 -15.41
C ASN A 91 0.84 17.24 -15.46
N TYR A 92 1.48 16.43 -14.63
CA TYR A 92 1.25 15.00 -14.54
C TYR A 92 0.65 14.65 -13.18
N LEU A 93 -0.58 14.14 -13.19
CA LEU A 93 -1.34 13.73 -12.02
C LEU A 93 -1.43 12.21 -11.98
N SER A 94 -0.73 11.61 -11.02
CA SER A 94 -0.83 10.19 -10.71
C SER A 94 -2.02 9.93 -9.79
N VAL A 95 -2.88 8.98 -10.15
CA VAL A 95 -4.00 8.53 -9.33
C VAL A 95 -3.83 7.04 -9.05
N THR A 96 -3.76 6.65 -7.78
CA THR A 96 -3.70 5.24 -7.39
C THR A 96 -4.17 5.05 -5.95
N ALA A 97 -4.77 3.90 -5.68
CA ALA A 97 -5.09 3.46 -4.31
C ALA A 97 -3.86 2.86 -3.58
N THR A 98 -2.80 2.50 -4.31
CA THR A 98 -1.66 1.73 -3.76
C THR A 98 -0.33 2.37 -4.18
N PRO A 99 0.04 3.53 -3.61
CA PRO A 99 1.16 4.36 -4.10
C PRO A 99 2.55 3.84 -3.73
N TYR A 100 2.65 2.72 -3.00
CA TYR A 100 3.88 2.25 -2.34
C TYR A 100 5.09 2.15 -3.28
N VAL A 101 4.86 1.66 -4.49
CA VAL A 101 5.89 1.48 -5.52
C VAL A 101 6.45 2.83 -6.00
N LEU A 102 5.61 3.87 -6.09
CA LEU A 102 6.04 5.22 -6.50
C LEU A 102 7.04 5.81 -5.49
N TYR A 103 6.82 5.53 -4.21
CA TYR A 103 7.66 5.95 -3.09
C TYR A 103 8.90 5.10 -2.88
N LEU A 104 8.91 3.88 -3.43
CA LEU A 104 10.05 2.98 -3.50
C LEU A 104 10.62 2.93 -4.93
N SER A 105 10.74 4.10 -5.54
CA SER A 105 11.33 4.28 -6.86
C SER A 105 12.54 5.21 -6.80
N ARG A 106 13.56 4.91 -7.61
CA ARG A 106 14.71 5.81 -7.82
C ARG A 106 14.48 6.81 -8.93
N ASN A 107 13.42 6.62 -9.73
CA ASN A 107 13.12 7.49 -10.84
C ASN A 107 12.28 8.69 -10.38
N TRP A 108 12.94 9.83 -10.20
CA TRP A 108 12.34 11.10 -9.80
C TRP A 108 11.19 11.54 -10.71
N MET A 109 11.17 11.10 -11.98
CA MET A 109 10.10 11.49 -12.90
C MET A 109 8.78 10.87 -12.45
N ILE A 110 8.74 9.60 -12.06
CA ILE A 110 7.49 8.92 -11.69
C ILE A 110 7.13 9.08 -10.20
N ARG A 111 8.03 9.65 -9.41
CA ARG A 111 7.77 9.92 -7.99
C ARG A 111 6.90 11.17 -7.85
N PRO A 112 5.87 11.15 -6.99
CA PRO A 112 5.08 12.34 -6.73
C PRO A 112 5.94 13.44 -6.08
N SER A 113 5.83 14.67 -6.58
CA SER A 113 6.45 15.86 -5.97
C SER A 113 5.63 16.40 -4.78
N SER A 114 4.33 16.15 -4.78
CA SER A 114 3.38 16.42 -3.69
C SER A 114 2.33 15.30 -3.69
N THR A 115 1.68 15.05 -2.56
CA THR A 115 0.61 14.04 -2.49
C THR A 115 -0.59 14.55 -1.74
N ILE A 116 -1.75 14.36 -2.35
CA ILE A 116 -3.03 14.74 -1.79
C ILE A 116 -3.78 13.45 -1.45
N LEU A 117 -4.02 13.24 -0.16
CA LEU A 117 -4.93 12.19 0.29
C LEU A 117 -6.37 12.65 0.06
N LEU A 118 -7.12 11.87 -0.72
CA LEU A 118 -8.54 12.11 -0.87
C LEU A 118 -9.27 11.64 0.39
N PRO A 119 -10.11 12.49 1.01
CA PRO A 119 -10.87 12.10 2.18
C PRO A 119 -11.86 10.99 1.80
N ALA A 120 -12.04 10.02 2.70
CA ALA A 120 -13.07 9.02 2.54
C ALA A 120 -14.46 9.67 2.62
N HIS A 121 -15.36 9.26 1.73
CA HIS A 121 -16.77 9.64 1.84
C HIS A 121 -17.39 9.03 3.11
N LYS A 122 -18.35 9.69 3.77
CA LYS A 122 -18.93 9.22 5.06
C LYS A 122 -19.47 7.78 5.04
N ASN A 123 -19.90 7.33 3.86
CA ASN A 123 -20.47 6.00 3.65
C ASN A 123 -19.42 5.01 3.09
N TYR A 124 -18.15 5.37 3.01
CA TYR A 124 -17.09 4.48 2.55
C TYR A 124 -16.73 3.50 3.67
N PHE A 125 -16.83 2.22 3.36
CA PHE A 125 -16.42 1.15 4.27
C PHE A 125 -15.21 0.45 3.65
N GLY A 126 -14.06 0.63 4.29
CA GLY A 126 -12.76 0.14 3.84
C GLY A 126 -12.03 -0.66 4.92
N GLY A 127 -10.70 -0.67 4.83
CA GLY A 127 -9.84 -1.43 5.74
C GLY A 127 -9.96 -1.00 7.20
N GLU A 128 -10.03 0.31 7.46
CA GLU A 128 -10.21 0.88 8.80
C GLU A 128 -11.44 0.30 9.51
N PHE A 129 -12.63 0.43 8.90
CA PHE A 129 -13.85 -0.16 9.47
C PHE A 129 -13.78 -1.69 9.52
N LEU A 130 -13.42 -2.35 8.41
CA LEU A 130 -13.60 -3.79 8.33
C LEU A 130 -12.58 -4.56 9.16
N PHE A 131 -11.34 -4.09 9.27
CA PHE A 131 -10.23 -4.85 9.84
C PHE A 131 -9.59 -4.23 11.08
N ILE A 132 -9.71 -2.91 11.28
CA ILE A 132 -9.06 -2.22 12.39
C ILE A 132 -10.09 -1.90 13.49
N SER A 133 -11.32 -1.54 13.10
CA SER A 133 -12.41 -1.29 14.04
C SER A 133 -12.76 -2.53 14.88
N GLN A 134 -13.10 -2.24 16.13
CA GLN A 134 -13.60 -3.20 17.11
C GLN A 134 -15.12 -3.31 17.13
N GLU A 135 -15.81 -2.62 16.21
CA GLU A 135 -17.26 -2.71 16.07
C GLU A 135 -17.74 -4.16 15.87
N LYS A 136 -18.83 -4.52 16.55
CA LYS A 136 -19.43 -5.87 16.50
C LYS A 136 -19.78 -6.25 15.06
N THR A 137 -20.32 -5.31 14.27
CA THR A 137 -20.66 -5.53 12.86
C THR A 137 -19.42 -5.86 12.04
N ALA A 138 -18.32 -5.13 12.21
CA ALA A 138 -17.07 -5.39 11.49
C ALA A 138 -16.50 -6.80 11.80
N LYS A 139 -16.46 -7.17 13.09
CA LYS A 139 -16.05 -8.52 13.54
C LYS A 139 -16.89 -9.60 12.88
N SER A 140 -18.21 -9.44 12.93
CA SER A 140 -19.14 -10.42 12.37
C SER A 140 -19.06 -10.62 10.85
N ILE A 141 -18.63 -9.58 10.12
CA ILE A 141 -18.39 -9.70 8.68
C ILE A 141 -17.16 -10.58 8.44
N ARG A 142 -16.06 -10.38 9.17
CA ARG A 142 -14.75 -11.00 8.88
C ARG A 142 -14.48 -12.32 9.62
N GLU A 143 -15.15 -12.58 10.75
CA GLU A 143 -14.91 -13.75 11.62
C GLU A 143 -15.73 -14.99 11.21
N ASN A 144 -15.97 -15.17 9.90
CA ASN A 144 -16.57 -16.41 9.37
C ASN A 144 -15.45 -17.30 8.82
N TYR A 145 -14.55 -17.71 9.70
CA TYR A 145 -13.35 -18.46 9.33
C TYR A 145 -13.68 -19.81 8.73
N VAL A 146 -12.95 -20.16 7.68
CA VAL A 146 -13.08 -21.41 6.92
C VAL A 146 -11.80 -22.20 7.07
N GLN A 147 -11.90 -23.52 7.16
CA GLN A 147 -10.72 -24.41 7.17
C GLN A 147 -10.22 -24.66 5.74
N GLN A 148 -8.90 -24.84 5.55
CA GLN A 148 -8.30 -25.02 4.22
C GLN A 148 -8.90 -26.23 3.49
N GLU A 149 -9.21 -27.29 4.23
CA GLU A 149 -9.79 -28.53 3.70
C GLU A 149 -11.14 -28.29 3.03
N GLU A 150 -11.92 -27.30 3.46
CA GLU A 150 -13.19 -26.96 2.82
C GLU A 150 -12.98 -26.35 1.43
N PHE A 151 -11.97 -25.50 1.26
CA PHE A 151 -11.62 -24.96 -0.06
C PHE A 151 -11.06 -26.05 -0.97
N ASP A 152 -10.18 -26.91 -0.44
CA ASP A 152 -9.59 -28.01 -1.20
C ASP A 152 -10.67 -28.98 -1.69
N LYS A 153 -11.66 -29.30 -0.84
CA LYS A 153 -12.82 -30.12 -1.20
C LYS A 153 -13.63 -29.51 -2.33
N VAL A 154 -13.87 -28.20 -2.33
CA VAL A 154 -14.62 -27.52 -3.42
C VAL A 154 -13.90 -27.66 -4.77
N LEU A 155 -12.57 -27.74 -4.75
CA LEU A 155 -11.76 -27.85 -5.96
C LEU A 155 -11.45 -29.30 -6.37
N ASP A 156 -11.77 -30.30 -5.53
CA ASP A 156 -11.54 -31.71 -5.79
C ASP A 156 -12.28 -32.17 -7.07
N GLN A 157 -11.62 -32.98 -7.90
CA GLN A 157 -12.22 -33.57 -9.09
C GLN A 157 -13.35 -34.56 -8.73
N LYS A 158 -13.31 -35.15 -7.54
CA LYS A 158 -14.34 -36.07 -7.04
C LYS A 158 -15.52 -35.37 -6.38
N THR A 159 -15.58 -34.03 -6.42
CA THR A 159 -16.67 -33.22 -5.85
C THR A 159 -18.06 -33.73 -6.25
N ASP A 160 -18.23 -34.16 -7.50
CA ASP A 160 -19.51 -34.62 -8.03
C ASP A 160 -19.96 -36.01 -7.45
N GLN A 161 -19.09 -36.69 -6.68
CA GLN A 161 -19.33 -38.04 -6.13
C GLN A 161 -19.75 -38.04 -4.65
N TYR A 162 -19.67 -36.90 -3.95
CA TYR A 162 -20.02 -36.84 -2.53
C TYR A 162 -21.52 -37.12 -2.30
N ARG A 163 -21.82 -37.90 -1.25
CA ARG A 163 -23.19 -38.03 -0.72
C ARG A 163 -23.41 -36.97 0.37
N ASN A 164 -24.63 -36.46 0.48
CA ASN A 164 -25.01 -35.44 1.47
C ASN A 164 -24.23 -34.11 1.35
N TYR A 165 -24.36 -33.45 0.20
CA TYR A 165 -23.62 -32.23 -0.18
C TYR A 165 -23.63 -31.12 0.88
N ILE A 166 -24.75 -30.87 1.55
CA ILE A 166 -24.89 -29.81 2.56
C ILE A 166 -23.82 -29.94 3.67
N HIS A 167 -23.61 -31.14 4.20
CA HIS A 167 -22.63 -31.38 5.26
C HIS A 167 -21.19 -31.48 4.74
N GLN A 168 -21.01 -31.83 3.45
CA GLN A 168 -19.68 -31.94 2.85
C GLN A 168 -19.10 -30.58 2.46
N PHE A 169 -19.96 -29.60 2.20
CA PHE A 169 -19.58 -28.24 1.80
C PHE A 169 -20.24 -27.18 2.71
N PRO A 170 -19.96 -27.20 4.04
CA PRO A 170 -20.67 -26.35 4.99
C PRO A 170 -20.41 -24.86 4.73
N MET A 171 -19.18 -24.45 4.37
CA MET A 171 -18.88 -23.06 4.00
C MET A 171 -19.74 -22.54 2.83
N LEU A 172 -19.77 -23.22 1.68
CA LEU A 172 -20.56 -22.76 0.53
C LEU A 172 -22.06 -22.81 0.82
N THR A 173 -22.51 -23.79 1.60
CA THR A 173 -23.91 -23.91 2.00
C THR A 173 -24.33 -22.73 2.87
N LYS A 174 -23.57 -22.43 3.93
CA LYS A 174 -23.81 -21.27 4.81
C LYS A 174 -23.73 -19.96 4.04
N ALA A 175 -22.72 -19.81 3.18
CA ALA A 175 -22.55 -18.61 2.35
C ALA A 175 -23.72 -18.36 1.41
N LEU A 176 -24.28 -19.43 0.81
CA LEU A 176 -25.47 -19.36 -0.04
C LEU A 176 -26.72 -19.00 0.77
N ILE A 177 -26.96 -19.68 1.90
CA ILE A 177 -28.15 -19.42 2.75
C ILE A 177 -28.11 -17.99 3.29
N ASN A 178 -26.99 -17.56 3.87
CA ASN A 178 -26.81 -16.19 4.37
C ASN A 178 -26.97 -15.15 3.26
N PHE A 179 -26.48 -15.42 2.05
CA PHE A 179 -26.64 -14.51 0.92
C PHE A 179 -28.11 -14.27 0.55
N ILE A 180 -28.90 -15.36 0.42
CA ILE A 180 -30.32 -15.24 0.07
C ILE A 180 -31.10 -14.60 1.22
N LEU A 181 -30.93 -15.06 2.46
CA LEU A 181 -31.60 -14.49 3.63
C LEU A 181 -31.25 -13.00 3.80
N GLY A 182 -29.98 -12.65 3.68
CA GLY A 182 -29.50 -11.27 3.78
C GLY A 182 -30.16 -10.35 2.75
N GLY A 183 -30.20 -10.76 1.48
CA GLY A 183 -30.87 -9.97 0.44
C GLY A 183 -32.39 -9.87 0.64
N LEU A 184 -33.05 -10.91 1.17
CA LEU A 184 -34.48 -10.86 1.51
C LEU A 184 -34.78 -9.92 2.67
N ILE A 185 -33.98 -9.97 3.74
CA ILE A 185 -34.07 -9.05 4.88
C ILE A 185 -33.96 -7.60 4.37
N ARG A 186 -32.97 -7.33 3.53
CA ARG A 186 -32.79 -5.99 2.96
C ARG A 186 -33.93 -5.55 2.04
N ASN A 187 -34.44 -6.45 1.20
CA ASN A 187 -35.58 -6.15 0.35
C ASN A 187 -36.81 -5.76 1.17
N LYS A 188 -37.10 -6.49 2.26
CA LYS A 188 -38.18 -6.11 3.19
C LYS A 188 -37.92 -4.76 3.87
N GLN A 189 -36.72 -4.55 4.40
CA GLN A 189 -36.35 -3.29 5.06
C GLN A 189 -36.44 -2.06 4.13
N SER A 190 -36.19 -2.25 2.83
CA SER A 190 -36.22 -1.13 1.88
C SER A 190 -37.62 -0.59 1.58
N ASN A 191 -38.67 -1.37 1.84
CA ASN A 191 -40.04 -1.09 1.39
C ASN A 191 -40.16 -0.69 -0.10
N SER A 192 -39.18 -1.09 -0.92
CA SER A 192 -39.15 -0.76 -2.35
C SER A 192 -40.18 -1.61 -3.11
N LYS A 193 -40.88 -0.98 -4.07
CA LYS A 193 -41.80 -1.69 -4.98
C LYS A 193 -41.09 -2.70 -5.87
N ASN A 194 -39.81 -2.46 -6.18
CA ASN A 194 -38.98 -3.36 -6.98
C ASN A 194 -37.89 -3.98 -6.09
N PRO A 195 -37.61 -5.29 -6.24
CA PRO A 195 -36.55 -5.93 -5.47
C PRO A 195 -35.20 -5.29 -5.80
N ILE A 196 -34.43 -4.97 -4.76
CA ILE A 196 -33.03 -4.59 -4.88
C ILE A 196 -32.25 -5.86 -5.26
N HIS A 197 -31.33 -5.71 -6.22
CA HIS A 197 -30.51 -6.82 -6.67
C HIS A 197 -29.18 -6.85 -5.92
N TYR A 198 -28.90 -7.97 -5.26
CA TYR A 198 -27.71 -8.22 -4.47
C TYR A 198 -26.74 -9.16 -5.17
N SER A 199 -25.46 -9.06 -4.81
CA SER A 199 -24.42 -9.92 -5.36
C SER A 199 -23.67 -10.72 -4.30
N MET A 200 -23.23 -11.91 -4.71
CA MET A 200 -22.29 -12.77 -4.02
C MET A 200 -21.09 -13.02 -4.93
N LEU A 201 -19.89 -12.96 -4.38
CA LEU A 201 -18.65 -13.28 -5.11
C LEU A 201 -17.98 -14.50 -4.50
N VAL A 202 -17.72 -15.51 -5.33
CA VAL A 202 -16.97 -16.72 -4.99
C VAL A 202 -15.65 -16.73 -5.75
N HIS A 203 -14.56 -16.60 -5.00
CA HIS A 203 -13.21 -16.59 -5.52
C HIS A 203 -12.33 -17.61 -4.80
N ILE A 204 -12.39 -18.86 -5.27
CA ILE A 204 -11.63 -19.98 -4.70
C ILE A 204 -10.51 -20.44 -5.66
N ASP A 205 -10.72 -20.37 -6.98
CA ASP A 205 -9.73 -20.76 -8.00
C ASP A 205 -9.50 -19.61 -8.99
N THR A 206 -8.47 -19.76 -9.83
CA THR A 206 -8.20 -18.94 -11.01
C THR A 206 -8.49 -19.66 -12.31
N GLN A 207 -8.57 -20.99 -12.29
CA GLN A 207 -8.72 -21.79 -13.49
C GLN A 207 -10.18 -21.93 -13.90
N LYS A 208 -10.44 -21.91 -15.22
CA LYS A 208 -11.79 -22.06 -15.79
C LYS A 208 -12.48 -23.33 -15.30
N ASP A 209 -11.75 -24.44 -15.19
CA ASP A 209 -12.29 -25.70 -14.71
C ASP A 209 -12.71 -25.63 -13.23
N GLY A 210 -11.93 -24.94 -12.41
CA GLY A 210 -12.28 -24.66 -11.02
C GLY A 210 -13.54 -23.83 -10.89
N HIS A 211 -13.68 -22.79 -11.73
CA HIS A 211 -14.92 -21.99 -11.77
C HIS A 211 -16.13 -22.82 -12.20
N ASN A 212 -15.98 -23.70 -13.19
CA ASN A 212 -17.03 -24.60 -13.63
C ASN A 212 -17.43 -25.61 -12.53
N ARG A 213 -16.47 -26.13 -11.76
CA ARG A 213 -16.73 -26.99 -10.59
C ARG A 213 -17.55 -26.25 -9.53
N GLN A 214 -17.12 -25.04 -9.15
CA GLN A 214 -17.84 -24.19 -8.20
C GLN A 214 -19.29 -23.93 -8.65
N LYS A 215 -19.50 -23.65 -9.94
CA LYS A 215 -20.85 -23.45 -10.50
C LYS A 215 -21.72 -24.69 -10.34
N ARG A 216 -21.22 -25.87 -10.74
CA ARG A 216 -21.99 -27.13 -10.62
C ARG A 216 -22.33 -27.42 -9.16
N LEU A 217 -21.38 -27.22 -8.26
CA LEU A 217 -21.58 -27.44 -6.84
C LEU A 217 -22.67 -26.53 -6.27
N LEU A 218 -22.63 -25.23 -6.57
CA LEU A 218 -23.68 -24.29 -6.14
C LEU A 218 -25.05 -24.64 -6.71
N MET A 219 -25.14 -25.01 -7.99
CA MET A 219 -26.40 -25.47 -8.59
C MET A 219 -26.94 -26.72 -7.87
N LYS A 220 -26.07 -27.67 -7.53
CA LYS A 220 -26.44 -28.89 -6.80
C LYS A 220 -26.89 -28.59 -5.37
N LEU A 221 -26.22 -27.67 -4.68
CA LEU A 221 -26.62 -27.22 -3.35
C LEU A 221 -28.01 -26.58 -3.39
N ILE A 222 -28.30 -25.70 -4.36
CA ILE A 222 -29.64 -25.11 -4.55
C ILE A 222 -30.69 -26.21 -4.72
N GLU A 223 -30.46 -27.18 -5.61
CA GLU A 223 -31.37 -28.30 -5.86
C GLU A 223 -31.67 -29.10 -4.58
N ILE A 224 -30.62 -29.45 -3.82
CA ILE A 224 -30.74 -30.26 -2.61
C ILE A 224 -31.45 -29.48 -1.49
N ILE A 225 -31.15 -28.19 -1.32
CA ILE A 225 -31.82 -27.33 -0.34
C ILE A 225 -33.31 -27.27 -0.65
N LEU A 226 -33.69 -27.00 -1.91
CA LEU A 226 -35.10 -26.95 -2.32
C LEU A 226 -35.81 -28.29 -2.11
N LEU A 227 -35.15 -29.41 -2.41
CA LEU A 227 -35.69 -30.75 -2.19
C LEU A 227 -35.93 -31.03 -0.70
N LYS A 228 -34.95 -30.73 0.16
CA LYS A 228 -35.08 -30.89 1.62
C LYS A 228 -36.15 -29.98 2.22
N MET A 229 -36.25 -28.74 1.75
CA MET A 229 -37.33 -27.83 2.16
C MET A 229 -38.70 -28.38 1.79
N LYS A 230 -38.86 -28.91 0.57
CA LYS A 230 -40.10 -29.56 0.13
C LYS A 230 -40.44 -30.80 0.96
N GLN A 231 -39.43 -31.54 1.40
CA GLN A 231 -39.56 -32.71 2.27
C GLN A 231 -39.74 -32.37 3.76
N GLN A 232 -39.72 -31.08 4.12
CA GLN A 232 -39.77 -30.62 5.52
C GLN A 232 -38.68 -31.26 6.39
N ASP A 233 -37.49 -31.45 5.82
CA ASP A 233 -36.35 -32.02 6.53
C ASP A 233 -35.87 -31.06 7.63
N ALA A 234 -35.91 -31.51 8.89
CA ALA A 234 -35.52 -30.69 10.04
C ALA A 234 -34.06 -30.19 9.98
N SER A 235 -33.16 -30.95 9.32
CA SER A 235 -31.73 -30.57 9.24
C SER A 235 -31.49 -29.30 8.44
N ILE A 236 -32.27 -29.03 7.38
CA ILE A 236 -32.13 -27.79 6.61
C ILE A 236 -32.74 -26.61 7.35
N MET A 237 -33.84 -26.83 8.09
CA MET A 237 -34.46 -25.77 8.90
C MET A 237 -33.54 -25.30 10.02
N LEU A 238 -32.89 -26.22 10.74
CA LEU A 238 -31.90 -25.88 11.76
C LEU A 238 -30.74 -25.06 11.18
N LEU A 239 -30.29 -25.39 9.97
CA LEU A 239 -29.22 -24.64 9.30
C LEU A 239 -29.68 -23.24 8.85
N ILE A 240 -30.94 -23.09 8.42
CA ILE A 240 -31.54 -21.79 8.09
C ILE A 240 -31.68 -20.94 9.35
N GLU A 241 -32.13 -21.52 10.46
CA GLU A 241 -32.23 -20.84 11.76
C GLU A 241 -30.86 -20.39 12.27
N GLU A 242 -29.83 -21.24 12.16
CA GLU A 242 -28.45 -20.89 12.49
C GLU A 242 -27.96 -19.68 11.67
N CYS A 243 -28.15 -19.73 10.35
CA CYS A 243 -27.79 -18.64 9.44
C CYS A 243 -28.55 -17.35 9.76
N TYR A 244 -29.86 -17.45 9.97
CA TYR A 244 -30.70 -16.31 10.33
C TYR A 244 -30.30 -15.70 11.67
N GLY A 245 -30.06 -16.51 12.70
CA GLY A 245 -29.59 -16.06 14.01
C GLY A 245 -28.22 -15.37 13.91
N ASN A 246 -27.33 -15.85 13.04
CA ASN A 246 -26.08 -15.18 12.74
C ASN A 246 -26.30 -13.80 12.10
N LEU A 247 -27.22 -13.66 11.13
CA LEU A 247 -27.61 -12.36 10.54
C LEU A 247 -28.30 -11.44 11.56
N GLN A 248 -29.05 -12.01 12.50
CA GLN A 248 -29.75 -11.28 13.53
C GLN A 248 -28.78 -10.68 14.57
N ALA A 249 -27.81 -11.48 15.02
CA ALA A 249 -26.82 -11.06 16.02
C ALA A 249 -25.98 -9.84 15.58
N THR A 250 -25.93 -9.55 14.28
CA THR A 250 -25.12 -8.49 13.68
C THR A 250 -25.91 -7.23 13.37
N SER A 251 -27.23 -7.27 13.47
CA SER A 251 -28.03 -6.05 13.49
C SER A 251 -27.76 -5.26 14.77
N SER A 252 -27.57 -3.96 14.61
CA SER A 252 -27.69 -3.03 15.72
C SER A 252 -29.13 -3.01 16.21
N GLU A 253 -29.36 -2.65 17.48
CA GLU A 253 -30.70 -2.55 18.09
C GLU A 253 -31.68 -1.66 17.30
N SER A 254 -31.17 -0.83 16.39
CA SER A 254 -31.91 0.11 15.55
C SER A 254 -32.39 -0.42 14.19
N VAL A 255 -32.09 -1.67 13.82
CA VAL A 255 -32.45 -2.22 12.49
C VAL A 255 -33.49 -3.33 12.64
N ASP A 256 -34.69 -3.08 12.12
CA ASP A 256 -35.79 -4.05 12.12
C ASP A 256 -35.48 -5.26 11.25
N ILE A 257 -35.38 -6.45 11.84
CA ILE A 257 -35.19 -7.71 11.12
C ILE A 257 -36.54 -8.44 11.05
N PRO A 258 -37.04 -8.76 9.85
CA PRO A 258 -38.27 -9.52 9.68
C PRO A 258 -38.20 -10.90 10.33
N LEU A 259 -39.31 -11.35 10.92
CA LEU A 259 -39.47 -12.71 11.44
C LEU A 259 -39.11 -13.78 10.39
N LEU A 260 -38.38 -14.82 10.81
CA LEU A 260 -37.87 -15.87 9.92
C LEU A 260 -38.98 -16.57 9.14
N GLU A 261 -40.11 -16.84 9.79
CA GLU A 261 -41.29 -17.49 9.19
C GLU A 261 -41.78 -16.72 7.97
N THR A 262 -41.69 -15.39 8.02
CA THR A 262 -42.10 -14.51 6.92
C THR A 262 -41.11 -14.49 5.75
N LEU A 263 -39.93 -15.11 5.91
CA LEU A 263 -38.87 -15.18 4.91
C LEU A 263 -38.79 -16.56 4.23
N LEU A 264 -39.42 -17.61 4.79
CA LEU A 264 -39.27 -18.98 4.28
C LEU A 264 -39.82 -19.17 2.85
N GLU A 265 -41.03 -18.70 2.58
CA GLU A 265 -41.60 -18.75 1.23
C GLU A 265 -40.77 -17.90 0.23
N PRO A 266 -40.44 -16.63 0.53
CA PRO A 266 -39.53 -15.84 -0.30
C PRO A 266 -38.14 -16.46 -0.49
N PHE A 267 -37.63 -17.21 0.49
CA PHE A 267 -36.35 -17.91 0.40
C PHE A 267 -36.40 -19.04 -0.62
N ILE A 268 -37.45 -19.87 -0.58
CA ILE A 268 -37.68 -20.92 -1.58
C ILE A 268 -37.83 -20.31 -2.97
N GLU A 269 -38.64 -19.25 -3.11
CA GLU A 269 -38.82 -18.57 -4.38
C GLU A 269 -37.53 -17.92 -4.90
N GLY A 270 -36.80 -17.25 -4.01
CA GLY A 270 -35.53 -16.58 -4.29
C GLY A 270 -34.47 -17.55 -4.83
N LEU A 271 -34.32 -18.70 -4.17
CA LEU A 271 -33.44 -19.78 -4.61
C LEU A 271 -33.88 -20.39 -5.96
N ALA A 272 -35.17 -20.70 -6.11
CA ALA A 272 -35.67 -21.44 -7.25
C ALA A 272 -35.78 -20.61 -8.53
N LYS A 273 -36.12 -19.31 -8.42
CA LYS A 273 -36.51 -18.48 -9.57
C LYS A 273 -35.69 -17.20 -9.73
N GLN A 274 -35.07 -16.70 -8.67
CA GLN A 274 -34.46 -15.36 -8.66
C GLN A 274 -32.93 -15.39 -8.47
N THR A 275 -32.33 -16.59 -8.50
CA THR A 275 -30.88 -16.78 -8.37
C THR A 275 -30.23 -17.10 -9.70
N LYS A 276 -29.13 -16.42 -10.04
CA LYS A 276 -28.33 -16.69 -11.25
C LYS A 276 -26.84 -16.78 -10.93
N ILE A 277 -26.22 -17.86 -11.38
CA ILE A 277 -24.77 -18.10 -11.22
C ILE A 277 -24.03 -17.77 -12.52
N ASN A 278 -23.13 -16.81 -12.46
CA ASN A 278 -22.35 -16.28 -13.56
C ASN A 278 -20.86 -16.57 -13.35
N ILE A 279 -20.18 -17.08 -14.38
CA ILE A 279 -18.72 -17.28 -14.34
C ILE A 279 -18.06 -16.08 -15.01
N MET A 280 -17.06 -15.46 -14.38
CA MET A 280 -16.28 -14.37 -14.97
C MET A 280 -14.80 -14.78 -15.11
N ASN A 281 -14.42 -15.08 -16.35
CA ASN A 281 -13.05 -15.43 -16.73
C ASN A 281 -12.32 -14.22 -17.34
N SER A 282 -11.07 -14.38 -17.76
CA SER A 282 -10.27 -13.34 -18.43
C SER A 282 -10.78 -12.88 -19.77
N ASP A 283 -11.57 -13.72 -20.43
CA ASP A 283 -12.21 -13.49 -21.72
C ASP A 283 -13.62 -12.90 -21.58
N TYR A 284 -13.96 -12.38 -20.39
CA TYR A 284 -15.30 -11.93 -20.04
C TYR A 284 -15.70 -10.54 -20.55
N HIS A 285 -14.78 -9.75 -21.11
CA HIS A 285 -15.06 -8.37 -21.55
C HIS A 285 -16.35 -8.29 -22.39
N GLY A 286 -17.38 -7.64 -21.82
CA GLY A 286 -18.65 -7.34 -22.50
C GLY A 286 -19.84 -8.29 -22.24
N GLN A 287 -19.71 -9.36 -21.43
CA GLN A 287 -20.82 -10.33 -21.24
C GLN A 287 -21.87 -9.93 -20.19
N ILE A 288 -21.52 -9.17 -19.15
CA ILE A 288 -22.49 -8.48 -18.28
C ILE A 288 -22.24 -6.98 -18.36
N PRO A 289 -23.28 -6.18 -18.67
CA PRO A 289 -23.14 -4.73 -18.74
C PRO A 289 -22.70 -4.14 -17.41
N THR A 290 -21.83 -3.13 -17.46
CA THR A 290 -21.65 -2.22 -16.33
C THR A 290 -22.72 -1.13 -16.35
N ASP A 291 -23.02 -0.54 -15.20
CA ASP A 291 -23.78 0.70 -15.12
C ASP A 291 -22.91 1.92 -15.48
N SER A 292 -23.50 3.10 -15.42
CA SER A 292 -22.84 4.38 -15.70
C SER A 292 -21.70 4.70 -14.72
N GLU A 293 -21.68 4.04 -13.56
CA GLU A 293 -20.64 4.19 -12.54
C GLU A 293 -19.53 3.13 -12.67
N GLY A 294 -19.65 2.21 -13.65
CA GLY A 294 -18.68 1.14 -13.86
C GLY A 294 -18.90 -0.09 -12.98
N ASN A 295 -20.03 -0.18 -12.26
CA ASN A 295 -20.35 -1.37 -11.47
C ASN A 295 -20.97 -2.45 -12.35
N ILE A 296 -20.64 -3.72 -12.07
CA ILE A 296 -21.28 -4.85 -12.72
C ILE A 296 -22.76 -4.85 -12.35
N LYS A 297 -23.65 -4.84 -13.36
CA LYS A 297 -25.09 -4.91 -13.13
C LYS A 297 -25.48 -6.32 -12.68
N ASN A 298 -26.27 -6.39 -11.61
CA ASN A 298 -26.86 -7.64 -11.13
C ASN A 298 -28.07 -7.98 -12.02
N PRO A 299 -28.03 -9.04 -12.85
CA PRO A 299 -29.11 -9.34 -13.79
C PRO A 299 -30.41 -9.80 -13.13
N VAL A 300 -30.33 -10.33 -11.91
CA VAL A 300 -31.46 -10.85 -11.13
C VAL A 300 -31.29 -10.48 -9.64
N PRO A 301 -32.35 -10.58 -8.81
CA PRO A 301 -32.29 -10.25 -7.40
C PRO A 301 -31.12 -10.89 -6.63
N PHE A 302 -30.76 -12.15 -6.95
CA PHE A 302 -29.65 -12.85 -6.33
C PHE A 302 -28.61 -13.29 -7.37
N SER A 303 -27.59 -12.46 -7.58
CA SER A 303 -26.56 -12.70 -8.59
C SER A 303 -25.28 -13.25 -7.96
N ILE A 304 -24.92 -14.50 -8.26
CA ILE A 304 -23.68 -15.13 -7.80
C ILE A 304 -22.64 -15.04 -8.92
N PHE A 305 -21.45 -14.54 -8.60
CA PHE A 305 -20.34 -14.42 -9.51
C PHE A 305 -19.21 -15.35 -9.08
N ILE A 306 -18.66 -16.12 -10.02
CA ILE A 306 -17.60 -17.10 -9.79
C ILE A 306 -16.40 -16.75 -10.65
N GLY A 307 -15.25 -16.58 -10.01
CA GLY A 307 -14.07 -16.07 -10.69
C GLY A 307 -14.25 -14.58 -10.98
N ALA A 308 -13.35 -13.76 -10.48
CA ALA A 308 -13.35 -12.31 -10.69
C ALA A 308 -11.93 -11.76 -10.84
N TYR A 309 -10.97 -12.65 -11.02
CA TYR A 309 -9.55 -12.31 -11.01
C TYR A 309 -9.17 -11.39 -12.18
N ALA A 310 -9.82 -11.57 -13.32
CA ALA A 310 -9.54 -10.84 -14.55
C ALA A 310 -10.52 -9.69 -14.79
N ILE A 311 -11.29 -9.32 -13.78
CA ILE A 311 -12.07 -8.09 -13.81
C ILE A 311 -11.09 -6.93 -13.64
N ASP A 312 -11.14 -5.99 -14.59
CA ASP A 312 -10.29 -4.80 -14.59
C ASP A 312 -10.32 -4.10 -13.22
N ARG A 313 -9.17 -3.53 -12.86
CA ARG A 313 -9.10 -2.59 -11.73
C ARG A 313 -10.09 -1.44 -12.00
N GLY A 314 -10.85 -1.05 -10.99
CA GLY A 314 -11.91 -0.03 -11.11
C GLY A 314 -13.32 -0.55 -11.41
N VAL A 315 -13.50 -1.83 -11.79
CA VAL A 315 -14.85 -2.43 -11.86
C VAL A 315 -15.22 -2.99 -10.49
N THR A 316 -16.41 -2.65 -10.00
CA THR A 316 -16.92 -3.10 -8.69
C THR A 316 -18.18 -3.95 -8.83
N PHE A 317 -18.54 -4.66 -7.76
CA PHE A 317 -19.78 -5.42 -7.69
C PHE A 317 -20.82 -4.63 -6.91
N ASN A 318 -21.91 -4.24 -7.59
CA ASN A 318 -22.97 -3.52 -6.92
C ASN A 318 -23.64 -4.41 -5.85
N LYS A 319 -23.88 -3.86 -4.67
CA LYS A 319 -24.54 -4.53 -3.54
C LYS A 319 -23.96 -5.92 -3.18
N LEU A 320 -22.63 -6.03 -3.14
CA LEU A 320 -21.93 -7.28 -2.79
C LEU A 320 -22.03 -7.58 -1.29
N ILE A 321 -22.92 -8.47 -0.86
CA ILE A 321 -23.15 -8.79 0.56
C ILE A 321 -22.59 -10.16 0.99
N SER A 322 -22.04 -10.95 0.07
CA SER A 322 -21.40 -12.23 0.43
C SER A 322 -20.13 -12.41 -0.37
N PHE A 323 -19.01 -12.66 0.31
CA PHE A 323 -17.70 -12.80 -0.32
C PHE A 323 -16.98 -14.05 0.20
N VAL A 324 -16.79 -15.04 -0.68
CA VAL A 324 -16.04 -16.26 -0.38
C VAL A 324 -14.67 -16.15 -1.03
N PHE A 325 -13.61 -16.15 -0.21
CA PHE A 325 -12.23 -16.00 -0.64
C PHE A 325 -11.39 -17.18 -0.18
N GLY A 326 -11.09 -18.09 -1.11
CA GLY A 326 -10.37 -19.33 -0.86
C GLY A 326 -8.93 -19.36 -1.39
N ARG A 327 -8.34 -18.20 -1.65
CA ARG A 327 -7.05 -18.09 -2.34
C ARG A 327 -5.98 -17.42 -1.49
N PRO A 328 -5.42 -18.11 -0.47
CA PRO A 328 -4.25 -17.59 0.21
C PRO A 328 -3.06 -17.53 -0.75
N THR A 329 -2.31 -16.44 -0.72
CA THR A 329 -1.01 -16.36 -1.38
C THR A 329 0.08 -16.59 -0.35
N LYS A 330 1.13 -17.36 -0.68
CA LYS A 330 2.22 -17.66 0.27
C LYS A 330 2.93 -16.41 0.79
N VAL A 331 2.99 -15.36 -0.04
CA VAL A 331 3.58 -14.06 0.30
C VAL A 331 2.67 -12.99 -0.32
N PRO A 332 1.65 -12.52 0.41
CA PRO A 332 0.74 -11.50 -0.10
C PRO A 332 1.47 -10.20 -0.41
N SER A 333 1.03 -9.57 -1.50
CA SER A 333 1.45 -8.24 -1.91
C SER A 333 0.35 -7.25 -1.54
N MET A 334 0.69 -6.14 -0.89
CA MET A 334 -0.30 -5.14 -0.44
C MET A 334 -1.12 -4.61 -1.60
N ASP A 335 -0.47 -4.25 -2.72
CA ASP A 335 -1.14 -3.74 -3.92
C ASP A 335 -2.23 -4.71 -4.41
N SER A 336 -1.94 -6.00 -4.41
CA SER A 336 -2.80 -7.05 -4.93
C SER A 336 -3.87 -7.46 -3.92
N ALA A 337 -3.52 -7.53 -2.64
CA ALA A 337 -4.42 -7.97 -1.58
C ALA A 337 -5.57 -6.98 -1.37
N LEU A 338 -5.28 -5.67 -1.31
CA LEU A 338 -6.30 -4.64 -1.17
C LEU A 338 -7.21 -4.57 -2.41
N GLN A 339 -6.67 -4.82 -3.60
CA GLN A 339 -7.47 -4.88 -4.84
C GLN A 339 -8.37 -6.11 -4.92
N GLN A 340 -8.01 -7.20 -4.25
CA GLN A 340 -8.83 -8.42 -4.17
C GLN A 340 -10.00 -8.26 -3.22
N LEU A 341 -9.92 -7.32 -2.26
CA LEU A 341 -10.99 -7.01 -1.32
C LEU A 341 -12.08 -6.15 -1.97
N ARG A 342 -12.81 -6.77 -2.91
CA ARG A 342 -13.94 -6.15 -3.63
C ARG A 342 -15.13 -5.79 -2.72
N ILE A 343 -15.05 -6.13 -1.44
CA ILE A 343 -16.00 -5.73 -0.42
C ILE A 343 -15.82 -4.26 -0.01
N PHE A 344 -14.69 -3.62 -0.26
CA PHE A 344 -14.52 -2.19 0.02
C PHE A 344 -15.38 -1.31 -0.90
N GLY A 345 -15.84 -0.18 -0.39
CA GLY A 345 -16.61 0.80 -1.15
C GLY A 345 -17.73 1.46 -0.36
N ALA A 346 -18.54 2.27 -1.06
CA ALA A 346 -19.68 2.94 -0.45
C ALA A 346 -20.82 1.94 -0.14
N ARG A 347 -21.25 1.86 1.12
CA ARG A 347 -22.28 0.92 1.57
C ARG A 347 -23.27 1.56 2.53
N SER A 348 -24.44 0.97 2.67
CA SER A 348 -25.38 1.33 3.74
C SER A 348 -25.10 0.50 4.99
N LYS A 349 -25.40 1.02 6.18
CA LYS A 349 -25.20 0.27 7.44
C LYS A 349 -26.01 -1.02 7.44
N GLU A 350 -27.21 -0.96 6.86
CA GLU A 350 -28.10 -2.10 6.76
C GLU A 350 -27.52 -3.18 5.83
N ASP A 351 -26.90 -2.80 4.71
CA ASP A 351 -26.20 -3.78 3.84
C ASP A 351 -25.02 -4.44 4.58
N LEU A 352 -24.29 -3.71 5.43
CA LEU A 352 -23.18 -4.26 6.21
C LEU A 352 -23.65 -5.29 7.24
N ASN A 353 -24.79 -5.05 7.88
CA ASN A 353 -25.34 -5.97 8.89
C ASN A 353 -25.59 -7.37 8.32
N VAL A 354 -25.93 -7.46 7.03
CA VAL A 354 -26.14 -8.75 6.34
C VAL A 354 -24.91 -9.24 5.58
N THR A 355 -23.80 -8.49 5.61
CA THR A 355 -22.63 -8.81 4.81
C THR A 355 -21.77 -9.88 5.49
N ARG A 356 -21.24 -10.85 4.74
CA ARG A 356 -20.35 -11.90 5.26
C ARG A 356 -19.13 -12.15 4.37
N VAL A 357 -17.97 -12.32 4.99
CA VAL A 357 -16.71 -12.73 4.35
C VAL A 357 -16.28 -14.09 4.88
N TYR A 358 -16.12 -15.05 3.98
CA TYR A 358 -15.66 -16.40 4.27
C TYR A 358 -14.23 -16.56 3.75
N ALA A 359 -13.27 -16.67 4.65
CA ALA A 359 -11.85 -16.80 4.32
C ALA A 359 -11.12 -17.58 5.41
N LEU A 360 -9.87 -17.97 5.15
CA LEU A 360 -8.99 -18.50 6.20
C LEU A 360 -8.70 -17.42 7.23
N GLU A 361 -8.57 -17.81 8.50
CA GLU A 361 -8.15 -16.91 9.58
C GLU A 361 -6.82 -16.22 9.24
N SER A 362 -5.82 -16.99 8.78
CA SER A 362 -4.53 -16.45 8.35
C SER A 362 -4.62 -15.45 7.19
N THR A 363 -5.66 -15.54 6.34
CA THR A 363 -5.88 -14.56 5.26
C THR A 363 -6.45 -13.26 5.83
N VAL A 364 -7.38 -13.35 6.76
CA VAL A 364 -7.94 -12.20 7.47
C VAL A 364 -6.87 -11.49 8.30
N GLU A 365 -6.02 -12.23 9.02
CA GLU A 365 -4.87 -11.68 9.76
C GLU A 365 -3.91 -10.90 8.84
N ASN A 366 -3.60 -11.45 7.66
CA ASN A 366 -2.79 -10.74 6.67
C ASN A 366 -3.47 -9.45 6.20
N TRP A 367 -4.79 -9.44 5.99
CA TRP A 367 -5.51 -8.22 5.62
C TRP A 367 -5.49 -7.18 6.72
N ILE A 368 -5.63 -7.57 7.99
CA ILE A 368 -5.48 -6.68 9.15
C ILE A 368 -4.09 -6.03 9.13
N GLN A 369 -3.03 -6.84 9.05
CA GLN A 369 -1.65 -6.34 9.01
C GLN A 369 -1.38 -5.42 7.81
N ILE A 370 -1.97 -5.71 6.64
CA ILE A 370 -1.85 -4.86 5.46
C ILE A 370 -2.57 -3.52 5.67
N CYS A 371 -3.76 -3.53 6.26
CA CYS A 371 -4.51 -2.29 6.52
C CYS A 371 -3.84 -1.41 7.58
N GLU A 372 -3.34 -1.99 8.68
CA GLU A 372 -2.59 -1.25 9.70
C GLU A 372 -1.31 -0.61 9.12
N LEU A 373 -0.64 -1.32 8.21
CA LEU A 373 0.52 -0.78 7.52
C LEU A 373 0.15 0.33 6.53
N GLU A 374 -1.02 0.23 5.89
CA GLU A 374 -1.54 1.25 4.98
C GLU A 374 -1.83 2.57 5.70
N GLU A 375 -2.43 2.51 6.90
CA GLU A 375 -2.63 3.68 7.78
C GLU A 375 -1.29 4.31 8.16
N LYS A 376 -0.31 3.52 8.61
CA LYS A 376 1.04 4.02 8.93
C LYS A 376 1.72 4.69 7.74
N ILE A 377 1.50 4.18 6.53
CA ILE A 377 2.04 4.79 5.31
C ILE A 377 1.34 6.12 5.06
N ARG A 378 0.01 6.18 5.16
CA ARG A 378 -0.78 7.42 5.00
C ARG A 378 -0.34 8.51 5.97
N ASP A 379 -0.17 8.16 7.24
CA ASP A 379 0.28 9.09 8.28
C ASP A 379 1.69 9.62 8.00
N ASN A 380 2.52 8.82 7.33
CA ASN A 380 3.88 9.19 6.98
C ASN A 380 4.01 10.00 5.68
N LEU A 381 2.96 10.13 4.85
CA LEU A 381 3.08 10.85 3.57
C LEU A 381 3.47 12.32 3.74
N GLU A 382 2.90 13.01 4.72
CA GLU A 382 3.26 14.40 5.05
C GLU A 382 4.71 14.51 5.51
N ILE A 383 5.20 13.52 6.28
CA ILE A 383 6.59 13.44 6.72
C ILE A 383 7.51 13.25 5.51
N MET A 384 7.12 12.39 4.57
CA MET A 384 7.86 12.18 3.33
C MET A 384 7.95 13.47 2.51
N GLU A 385 6.86 14.21 2.37
CA GLU A 385 6.83 15.49 1.65
C GLU A 385 7.69 16.55 2.34
N ALA A 386 7.57 16.70 3.66
CA ALA A 386 8.38 17.64 4.43
C ALA A 386 9.89 17.30 4.35
N ALA A 387 10.26 16.03 4.53
CA ALA A 387 11.64 15.57 4.37
C ALA A 387 12.15 15.81 2.94
N GLN A 388 11.29 15.60 1.95
CA GLN A 388 11.60 15.79 0.54
C GLN A 388 11.86 17.26 0.20
N GLN A 389 11.09 18.19 0.77
CA GLN A 389 11.29 19.63 0.61
C GLN A 389 12.59 20.10 1.28
N LEU A 390 12.92 19.60 2.48
CA LEU A 390 14.19 19.90 3.15
C LEU A 390 15.37 19.36 2.34
N ALA A 391 15.29 18.10 1.88
CA ALA A 391 16.33 17.51 1.04
C ALA A 391 16.56 18.30 -0.25
N GLN A 392 15.51 18.83 -0.89
CA GLN A 392 15.66 19.62 -2.13
C GLN A 392 16.34 20.97 -1.96
N LYS A 393 16.35 21.52 -0.74
CA LYS A 393 17.08 22.77 -0.42
C LYS A 393 18.56 22.54 -0.17
N SER A 394 18.95 21.29 0.11
CA SER A 394 20.34 20.93 0.36
C SER A 394 21.07 20.59 -0.94
N GLU A 395 22.27 21.15 -1.13
CA GLU A 395 23.10 20.89 -2.32
C GLU A 395 23.68 19.47 -2.37
N TYR A 396 23.69 18.75 -1.23
CA TYR A 396 24.37 17.47 -1.04
C TYR A 396 23.42 16.27 -0.88
N ALA A 397 22.11 16.52 -0.86
CA ALA A 397 21.09 15.48 -0.73
C ALA A 397 20.84 14.77 -2.08
N LYS A 398 20.49 13.48 -2.03
CA LYS A 398 19.97 12.65 -3.13
C LYS A 398 18.68 13.17 -3.75
N ARG A 399 18.11 14.25 -3.23
CA ARG A 399 16.83 14.84 -3.64
C ARG A 399 15.67 13.83 -3.66
N ILE A 400 15.79 12.65 -3.04
CA ILE A 400 14.73 11.61 -3.04
C ILE A 400 14.67 10.87 -1.70
N VAL A 401 13.56 11.03 -0.98
CA VAL A 401 13.30 10.35 0.31
C VAL A 401 12.56 9.02 0.10
N ASN A 402 13.29 7.90 0.03
CA ASN A 402 12.70 6.58 -0.23
C ASN A 402 12.52 5.75 1.05
N VAL A 403 11.83 6.29 2.06
CA VAL A 403 11.57 5.61 3.33
C VAL A 403 10.08 5.34 3.51
N LEU A 404 9.73 4.11 3.91
CA LEU A 404 8.38 3.71 4.30
C LEU A 404 8.40 2.89 5.60
N PRO A 405 7.28 2.80 6.33
CA PRO A 405 7.05 1.74 7.30
C PRO A 405 7.34 0.36 6.70
N ALA A 406 8.12 -0.48 7.37
CA ALA A 406 8.50 -1.78 6.86
C ALA A 406 7.31 -2.76 6.89
N PRO A 407 7.13 -3.59 5.85
CA PRO A 407 6.10 -4.60 5.88
C PRO A 407 6.44 -5.70 6.89
N PRO A 408 5.41 -6.27 7.56
CA PRO A 408 5.55 -7.44 8.39
C PRO A 408 6.20 -8.62 7.64
N LYS A 409 6.72 -9.57 8.41
CA LYS A 409 7.36 -10.75 7.83
C LYS A 409 6.33 -11.54 7.01
N GLY A 410 6.64 -11.78 5.73
CA GLY A 410 5.76 -12.52 4.83
C GLY A 410 4.84 -11.64 3.98
N ILE A 411 4.88 -10.31 4.14
CA ILE A 411 4.14 -9.35 3.31
C ILE A 411 5.14 -8.53 2.47
N ARG A 412 4.73 -8.10 1.27
CA ARG A 412 5.48 -7.15 0.43
C ARG A 412 4.57 -6.00 -0.02
N PHE A 413 5.14 -4.82 -0.32
CA PHE A 413 4.35 -3.70 -0.87
C PHE A 413 3.76 -4.00 -2.25
N GLY A 414 4.55 -4.65 -3.09
CA GLY A 414 4.27 -4.86 -4.50
C GLY A 414 4.96 -6.11 -5.00
N ALA A 415 4.61 -6.52 -6.22
CA ALA A 415 5.33 -7.55 -6.93
C ALA A 415 6.82 -7.17 -7.06
N LYS A 416 7.75 -8.13 -6.93
CA LYS A 416 9.21 -7.86 -6.83
C LYS A 416 9.74 -7.03 -8.01
N GLN A 417 9.19 -7.25 -9.20
CA GLN A 417 9.55 -6.55 -10.42
C GLN A 417 9.21 -5.06 -10.40
N LYS A 418 8.28 -4.64 -9.54
CA LYS A 418 7.84 -3.24 -9.40
C LYS A 418 8.75 -2.40 -8.52
N ILE A 419 9.69 -2.96 -7.76
CA ILE A 419 10.52 -2.18 -6.82
C ILE A 419 11.97 -2.25 -7.25
N GLU A 420 12.55 -1.09 -7.55
CA GLU A 420 13.94 -0.97 -8.01
C GLU A 420 14.90 -0.95 -6.83
N GLY A 421 15.79 -1.94 -6.78
CA GLY A 421 16.88 -1.99 -5.81
C GLY A 421 16.57 -2.82 -4.56
N THR A 422 17.61 -2.94 -3.74
CA THR A 422 17.55 -3.76 -2.52
C THR A 422 16.92 -2.94 -1.39
N GLN A 423 15.84 -3.45 -0.82
CA GLN A 423 15.25 -2.89 0.39
C GLN A 423 16.12 -3.22 1.62
N ILE A 424 16.49 -2.20 2.39
CA ILE A 424 17.18 -2.32 3.67
C ILE A 424 16.18 -2.00 4.77
N LYS A 425 16.04 -2.91 5.74
CA LYS A 425 15.25 -2.67 6.95
C LYS A 425 16.06 -1.87 7.96
N MET A 426 15.45 -0.83 8.49
CA MET A 426 15.95 -0.03 9.60
C MET A 426 15.13 -0.39 10.84
N LYS A 427 15.79 -1.06 11.77
CA LYS A 427 15.26 -1.59 13.03
C LYS A 427 15.69 -0.70 14.20
N PRO A 428 15.16 -0.90 15.43
CA PRO A 428 15.75 -0.34 16.63
C PRO A 428 17.28 -0.42 16.64
N TYR A 429 17.94 0.69 16.97
CA TYR A 429 19.40 0.86 16.97
C TYR A 429 20.10 0.72 15.62
N SER A 430 19.37 0.73 14.49
CA SER A 430 20.00 0.89 13.18
C SER A 430 20.71 2.24 13.11
N ARG A 431 21.84 2.27 12.38
CA ARG A 431 22.67 3.46 12.21
C ARG A 431 22.47 4.04 10.82
N LEU A 432 22.25 5.34 10.76
CA LEU A 432 22.24 6.14 9.55
C LEU A 432 23.50 7.00 9.57
N LEU A 433 24.41 6.73 8.64
CA LEU A 433 25.70 7.41 8.55
C LEU A 433 26.17 7.48 7.10
N PRO A 434 26.86 8.57 6.73
CA PRO A 434 27.47 8.67 5.41
C PRO A 434 28.60 7.64 5.29
N THR A 435 28.72 7.07 4.09
CA THR A 435 29.81 6.17 3.70
C THR A 435 30.23 6.52 2.26
N HIS A 436 31.41 6.07 1.82
CA HIS A 436 31.92 6.34 0.46
C HIS A 436 32.12 7.83 0.15
N PHE A 437 32.73 8.56 1.09
CA PHE A 437 33.01 10.00 0.98
C PHE A 437 34.46 10.29 1.38
N THR A 438 34.93 11.48 1.00
CA THR A 438 36.08 12.19 1.56
C THR A 438 35.62 13.59 2.02
N THR A 439 36.49 14.38 2.63
CA THR A 439 36.20 15.80 2.95
C THR A 439 36.39 16.68 1.71
N SER A 440 35.77 17.86 1.68
CA SER A 440 36.06 18.85 0.62
C SER A 440 37.56 19.19 0.57
N SER A 441 38.05 19.44 -0.64
CA SER A 441 39.43 19.92 -0.87
C SER A 441 39.58 21.43 -0.68
N ASP A 442 38.46 22.16 -0.50
CA ASP A 442 38.44 23.57 -0.18
C ASP A 442 38.61 23.76 1.35
N GLU A 443 39.86 23.92 1.77
CA GLU A 443 40.24 23.97 3.18
C GLU A 443 39.62 25.17 3.92
N GLU A 444 39.51 26.34 3.27
CA GLU A 444 38.92 27.53 3.89
C GLU A 444 37.43 27.33 4.15
N VAL A 445 36.70 26.73 3.19
CA VAL A 445 35.28 26.41 3.36
C VAL A 445 35.07 25.40 4.49
N VAL A 446 35.85 24.32 4.52
CA VAL A 446 35.71 23.30 5.58
C VAL A 446 36.03 23.89 6.95
N LYS A 447 37.09 24.70 7.07
CA LYS A 447 37.45 25.39 8.31
C LYS A 447 36.32 26.30 8.80
N GLY A 448 35.75 27.12 7.91
CA GLY A 448 34.63 28.00 8.26
C GLY A 448 33.42 27.23 8.80
N VAL A 449 33.01 26.16 8.10
CA VAL A 449 31.90 25.31 8.56
C VAL A 449 32.21 24.64 9.90
N MET A 450 33.45 24.22 10.12
CA MET A 450 33.87 23.60 11.39
C MET A 450 33.91 24.58 12.56
N GLU A 451 34.32 25.83 12.33
CA GLU A 451 34.23 26.89 13.33
C GLU A 451 32.77 27.14 13.74
N GLU A 452 31.87 27.26 12.75
CA GLU A 452 30.44 27.40 13.00
C GLU A 452 29.86 26.21 13.77
N LEU A 453 30.18 24.98 13.37
CA LEU A 453 29.71 23.76 14.05
C LEU A 453 30.18 23.71 15.50
N ASN A 454 31.45 24.02 15.77
CA ASN A 454 32.00 24.03 17.12
C ASN A 454 31.35 25.12 17.99
N GLN A 455 31.16 26.32 17.45
CA GLN A 455 30.44 27.40 18.14
C GLN A 455 29.00 27.00 18.44
N TYR A 456 28.32 26.39 17.48
CA TYR A 456 26.93 25.98 17.64
C TYR A 456 26.79 24.87 18.68
N ILE A 457 27.60 23.81 18.62
CA ILE A 457 27.63 22.75 19.63
C ILE A 457 27.90 23.34 21.02
N THR A 458 28.88 24.22 21.14
CA THR A 458 29.18 24.91 22.41
C THR A 458 27.97 25.68 22.91
N SER A 459 27.27 26.42 22.04
CA SER A 459 26.07 27.16 22.43
C SER A 459 24.95 26.24 22.93
N LEU A 460 24.77 25.08 22.30
CA LEU A 460 23.78 24.08 22.70
C LEU A 460 24.14 23.48 24.06
N GLU A 461 25.41 23.19 24.31
CA GLU A 461 25.89 22.70 25.61
C GLU A 461 25.67 23.71 26.76
N HIS A 462 25.64 25.01 26.46
CA HIS A 462 25.28 26.04 27.44
C HIS A 462 23.76 26.19 27.61
N CYS A 463 22.98 25.96 26.56
CA CYS A 463 21.51 26.11 26.58
C CYS A 463 20.79 24.90 27.17
N TYR A 464 21.35 23.71 27.02
CA TYR A 464 20.74 22.45 27.44
C TYR A 464 21.49 21.82 28.62
N THR A 465 20.75 21.11 29.48
CA THR A 465 21.36 20.40 30.61
C THR A 465 22.18 19.21 30.12
N THR A 466 23.45 19.15 30.54
CA THR A 466 24.31 18.00 30.31
C THR A 466 23.97 16.86 31.27
N GLU A 467 23.68 15.70 30.70
CA GLU A 467 23.48 14.44 31.43
C GLU A 467 24.73 13.56 31.31
N LEU A 468 25.02 12.76 32.33
CA LEU A 468 26.17 11.85 32.35
C LEU A 468 25.71 10.40 32.42
N LEU A 469 25.88 9.65 31.32
CA LEU A 469 25.73 8.19 31.37
C LEU A 469 26.90 7.59 32.15
N GLU A 470 26.59 6.79 33.18
CA GLU A 470 27.57 6.10 34.04
C GLU A 470 28.61 7.04 34.67
N GLY A 471 28.26 8.32 34.84
CA GLY A 471 29.16 9.35 35.38
C GLY A 471 30.34 9.71 34.47
N LYS A 472 30.37 9.24 33.21
CA LYS A 472 31.54 9.33 32.33
C LYS A 472 31.26 9.91 30.95
N TYR A 473 30.07 9.67 30.41
CA TYR A 473 29.77 9.98 29.01
C TYR A 473 28.73 11.11 28.94
N PRO A 474 29.15 12.37 28.70
CA PRO A 474 28.24 13.50 28.65
C PRO A 474 27.42 13.48 27.36
N PHE A 475 26.15 13.82 27.46
CA PHE A 475 25.27 14.09 26.33
C PHE A 475 24.27 15.18 26.70
N ILE A 476 23.74 15.87 25.69
CA ILE A 476 22.62 16.81 25.86
C ILE A 476 21.42 16.32 25.07
N THR A 477 20.23 16.83 25.38
CA THR A 477 19.01 16.49 24.64
C THR A 477 18.48 17.74 23.95
N VAL A 478 18.68 17.79 22.63
CA VAL A 478 18.31 18.89 21.73
C VAL A 478 16.98 18.61 21.05
N ASN A 479 16.39 19.62 20.41
CA ASN A 479 15.18 19.42 19.60
C ASN A 479 15.53 18.93 18.18
N THR A 480 14.51 18.55 17.41
CA THR A 480 14.67 18.02 16.04
C THR A 480 15.32 19.03 15.09
N ALA A 481 14.96 20.31 15.20
CA ALA A 481 15.44 21.33 14.27
C ALA A 481 16.96 21.54 14.43
N GLU A 482 17.44 21.60 15.68
CA GLU A 482 18.86 21.70 16.01
C GLU A 482 19.64 20.47 15.51
N ALA A 483 19.09 19.28 15.69
CA ALA A 483 19.71 18.05 15.19
C ALA A 483 19.79 18.02 13.65
N ILE A 484 18.76 18.50 12.94
CA ILE A 484 18.77 18.59 11.47
C ILE A 484 19.87 19.56 11.01
N GLU A 485 19.98 20.73 11.63
CA GLU A 485 21.00 21.73 11.29
C GLU A 485 22.43 21.20 11.48
N LEU A 486 22.68 20.51 12.60
CA LEU A 486 23.98 19.86 12.86
C LEU A 486 24.31 18.80 11.80
N ILE A 487 23.33 17.99 11.40
CA ILE A 487 23.52 16.98 10.34
C ILE A 487 23.79 17.67 9.01
N GLU A 488 23.02 18.69 8.63
CA GLU A 488 23.17 19.41 7.36
C GLU A 488 24.55 20.06 7.22
N LYS A 489 24.98 20.83 8.23
CA LYS A 489 26.32 21.42 8.29
C LYS A 489 27.43 20.37 8.28
N SER A 490 27.23 19.22 8.92
CA SER A 490 28.21 18.13 8.86
C SER A 490 28.33 17.57 7.43
N TYR A 491 27.19 17.35 6.76
CA TYR A 491 27.14 16.81 5.40
C TYR A 491 27.72 17.77 4.35
N SER A 492 27.64 19.10 4.55
CA SER A 492 28.19 20.07 3.60
C SER A 492 29.71 20.06 3.50
N THR A 493 30.39 19.46 4.48
CA THR A 493 31.86 19.27 4.43
C THR A 493 32.28 18.02 3.65
N LEU A 494 31.33 17.16 3.27
CA LEU A 494 31.59 15.85 2.68
C LEU A 494 31.47 15.88 1.15
N VAL A 495 32.39 15.20 0.49
CA VAL A 495 32.42 15.02 -0.97
C VAL A 495 32.36 13.54 -1.30
N ALA A 496 31.44 13.16 -2.17
CA ALA A 496 31.28 11.76 -2.55
C ALA A 496 32.46 11.27 -3.41
N LEU A 497 32.84 10.00 -3.22
CA LEU A 497 33.90 9.35 -3.98
C LEU A 497 33.34 8.57 -5.19
N ASP A 498 34.17 8.41 -6.22
CA ASP A 498 33.87 7.60 -7.41
C ASP A 498 32.58 7.98 -8.16
N GLY A 499 32.19 9.26 -8.12
CA GLY A 499 30.93 9.74 -8.71
C GLY A 499 29.68 9.14 -8.08
N ARG A 500 29.80 8.53 -6.89
CA ARG A 500 28.66 8.05 -6.10
C ARG A 500 28.00 9.22 -5.38
N GLU A 501 26.89 8.94 -4.73
CA GLU A 501 26.20 9.92 -3.87
C GLU A 501 26.45 9.57 -2.40
N ILE A 502 26.53 10.59 -1.55
CA ILE A 502 26.55 10.40 -0.10
C ILE A 502 25.18 9.92 0.34
N ASN A 503 25.13 8.88 1.17
CA ASN A 503 23.90 8.23 1.59
C ASN A 503 23.42 8.70 2.97
N THR A 504 22.18 8.31 3.29
CA THR A 504 21.55 8.38 4.63
C THR A 504 21.03 9.74 5.10
N PHE A 505 21.35 10.85 4.43
CA PHE A 505 20.85 12.19 4.81
C PHE A 505 19.31 12.25 4.78
N GLU A 506 18.70 11.77 3.70
CA GLU A 506 17.24 11.74 3.54
C GLU A 506 16.57 10.85 4.57
N GLN A 507 17.20 9.73 4.90
CA GLN A 507 16.74 8.81 5.93
C GLN A 507 16.79 9.48 7.30
N CYS A 508 17.83 10.26 7.61
CA CYS A 508 17.91 11.05 8.85
C CYS A 508 16.77 12.06 8.94
N LEU A 509 16.55 12.87 7.89
CA LEU A 509 15.45 13.83 7.85
C LEU A 509 14.09 13.16 8.08
N PHE A 510 13.82 12.06 7.38
CA PHE A 510 12.58 11.32 7.54
C PHE A 510 12.39 10.82 8.97
N VAL A 511 13.40 10.17 9.55
CA VAL A 511 13.33 9.61 10.91
C VAL A 511 13.09 10.70 11.95
N LEU A 512 13.83 11.81 11.86
CA LEU A 512 13.70 12.92 12.80
C LEU A 512 12.32 13.58 12.74
N LEU A 513 11.83 13.86 11.53
CA LEU A 513 10.49 14.42 11.34
C LEU A 513 9.37 13.45 11.76
N MET A 514 9.56 12.14 11.54
CA MET A 514 8.64 11.11 12.03
C MET A 514 8.55 11.11 13.55
N MET A 515 9.70 11.12 14.25
CA MET A 515 9.74 11.17 15.71
C MET A 515 9.07 12.44 16.24
N LYS A 516 9.31 13.59 15.60
CA LYS A 516 8.64 14.86 15.93
C LYS A 516 7.12 14.77 15.78
N LYS A 517 6.61 14.23 14.66
CA LYS A 517 5.16 14.06 14.43
C LYS A 517 4.52 13.15 15.49
N GLN A 518 5.25 12.15 15.97
CA GLN A 518 4.85 11.26 17.07
C GLN A 518 4.93 11.92 18.46
N GLY A 519 5.15 13.24 18.54
CA GLY A 519 5.27 13.98 19.81
C GLY A 519 6.62 13.81 20.51
N LYS A 520 7.61 13.18 19.85
CA LYS A 520 8.97 12.96 20.38
C LYS A 520 9.97 13.93 19.74
N ASP A 521 9.74 15.23 19.90
CA ASP A 521 10.62 16.30 19.38
C ASP A 521 11.92 16.47 20.19
N LYS A 522 12.67 15.37 20.35
CA LYS A 522 13.92 15.33 21.11
C LYS A 522 14.91 14.37 20.46
N VAL A 523 16.19 14.74 20.51
CA VAL A 523 17.32 13.95 20.01
C VAL A 523 18.46 14.07 21.02
N HIS A 524 19.06 12.95 21.41
CA HIS A 524 20.27 13.00 22.23
C HIS A 524 21.47 13.34 21.35
N LEU A 525 22.21 14.38 21.69
CA LEU A 525 23.46 14.76 21.04
C LEU A 525 24.64 14.26 21.88
N TYR A 526 25.46 13.40 21.29
CA TYR A 526 26.67 12.85 21.89
C TYR A 526 27.88 13.16 21.01
N VAL A 527 28.81 13.97 21.50
CA VAL A 527 29.93 14.49 20.69
C VAL A 527 31.25 13.90 21.17
N ARG A 528 32.12 13.54 20.22
CA ARG A 528 33.46 13.02 20.49
C ARG A 528 34.52 13.70 19.67
N TYR A 529 35.53 14.21 20.36
CA TYR A 529 36.63 14.97 19.79
C TYR A 529 37.89 14.13 19.53
N ASN A 530 38.80 14.68 18.71
CA ASN A 530 40.17 14.21 18.49
C ASN A 530 40.26 12.72 18.13
N ARG A 531 39.60 12.31 17.04
CA ARG A 531 39.67 10.94 16.51
C ARG A 531 40.45 10.89 15.20
N ASP A 532 41.04 9.73 14.95
CA ASP A 532 41.83 9.43 13.74
C ASP A 532 41.35 8.13 13.09
N ARG A 533 40.07 8.07 12.74
CA ARG A 533 39.50 6.91 12.08
C ARG A 533 39.86 6.91 10.60
N LYS A 534 40.18 5.75 10.02
CA LYS A 534 40.45 5.60 8.58
C LYS A 534 39.16 5.57 7.77
N ALA A 535 39.14 6.24 6.61
CA ALA A 535 38.05 6.17 5.63
C ALA A 535 37.91 4.75 5.05
N ILE A 536 39.04 4.06 4.85
CA ILE A 536 39.12 2.70 4.29
C ILE A 536 39.72 1.76 5.34
N ARG A 537 39.02 0.66 5.58
CA ARG A 537 39.45 -0.41 6.50
C ARG A 537 40.59 -1.23 5.90
N ARG A 538 41.25 -2.05 6.74
CA ARG A 538 42.33 -2.97 6.32
C ARG A 538 41.93 -3.96 5.23
N ASP A 539 40.63 -4.29 5.11
CA ASP A 539 40.09 -5.17 4.07
C ASP A 539 39.72 -4.44 2.77
N GLY A 540 40.15 -3.18 2.62
CA GLY A 540 39.92 -2.36 1.42
C GLY A 540 38.49 -1.83 1.27
N LYS A 541 37.61 -2.07 2.26
CA LYS A 541 36.24 -1.56 2.25
C LYS A 541 36.15 -0.21 2.97
N PHE A 542 35.25 0.66 2.50
CA PHE A 542 34.91 1.87 3.22
C PHE A 542 34.42 1.55 4.64
N ASP A 543 34.83 2.38 5.61
CA ASP A 543 34.34 2.23 6.96
C ASP A 543 32.84 2.57 7.01
N SER A 544 32.09 1.70 7.67
CA SER A 544 30.65 1.77 7.87
C SER A 544 30.28 1.63 9.35
N ALA A 545 31.30 1.71 10.22
CA ALA A 545 31.19 1.53 11.66
C ALA A 545 32.28 2.34 12.41
N PRO A 546 32.44 3.65 12.14
CA PRO A 546 33.48 4.49 12.77
C PRO A 546 33.28 4.71 14.28
N ASP A 547 32.08 4.39 14.77
CA ASP A 547 31.61 4.39 16.15
C ASP A 547 31.81 3.03 16.88
N SER A 548 32.33 2.02 16.18
CA SER A 548 32.42 0.65 16.71
C SER A 548 33.76 0.34 17.39
N GLY A 549 33.69 -0.37 18.52
CA GLY A 549 34.81 -0.80 19.35
C GLY A 549 34.32 -1.43 20.67
N VAL A 550 35.21 -2.07 21.44
CA VAL A 550 34.89 -2.52 22.82
C VAL A 550 34.66 -1.27 23.67
N ASN A 551 33.46 -1.13 24.25
CA ASN A 551 32.98 0.13 24.86
C ASN A 551 32.98 1.33 23.89
N GLY A 552 32.77 1.07 22.59
CA GLY A 552 32.68 2.10 21.57
C GLY A 552 31.42 2.96 21.67
N ASP A 553 31.43 4.08 20.94
CA ASP A 553 30.37 5.09 20.92
C ASP A 553 29.00 4.53 20.57
N TYR A 554 28.94 3.51 19.71
CA TYR A 554 27.68 2.83 19.41
C TYR A 554 27.05 2.17 20.64
N ALA A 555 27.85 1.56 21.52
CA ALA A 555 27.33 0.94 22.74
C ALA A 555 26.76 1.99 23.70
N ILE A 556 27.39 3.18 23.76
CA ILE A 556 26.89 4.33 24.52
C ILE A 556 25.57 4.82 23.91
N ALA A 557 25.52 5.02 22.60
CA ALA A 557 24.30 5.42 21.89
C ALA A 557 23.13 4.46 22.16
N LYS A 558 23.36 3.14 22.22
CA LYS A 558 22.30 2.18 22.55
C LYS A 558 21.79 2.30 23.99
N LYS A 559 22.67 2.67 24.95
CA LYS A 559 22.31 2.83 26.36
C LYS A 559 21.46 4.09 26.59
N ILE A 560 21.76 5.19 25.90
CA ILE A 560 20.98 6.44 26.03
C ILE A 560 19.77 6.49 25.09
N GLY A 561 19.87 5.88 23.90
CA GLY A 561 18.86 5.90 22.84
C GLY A 561 17.68 4.98 23.09
N ILE A 562 16.99 5.12 24.22
CA ILE A 562 15.82 4.30 24.57
C ILE A 562 14.57 4.86 23.87
N ASN A 563 14.24 6.13 24.15
CA ASN A 563 13.02 6.77 23.65
C ASN A 563 13.26 7.74 22.48
N TYR A 564 14.46 8.30 22.40
CA TYR A 564 14.84 9.31 21.41
C TYR A 564 16.02 8.84 20.57
N PRO A 565 16.13 9.28 19.31
CA PRO A 565 17.30 8.99 18.49
C PRO A 565 18.54 9.62 19.11
N VAL A 566 19.71 9.07 18.77
CA VAL A 566 21.00 9.61 19.21
C VAL A 566 21.77 10.09 17.99
N LEU A 567 22.01 11.40 17.90
CA LEU A 567 22.96 11.98 16.98
C LEU A 567 24.34 11.92 17.62
N THR A 568 25.18 11.03 17.12
CA THR A 568 26.60 10.97 17.48
C THR A 568 27.41 11.76 16.47
N LEU A 569 28.14 12.78 16.94
CA LEU A 569 29.07 13.55 16.11
C LEU A 569 30.51 13.16 16.45
N LEU A 570 31.19 12.51 15.52
CA LEU A 570 32.58 12.09 15.69
C LEU A 570 33.51 13.05 14.95
N HIS A 571 34.14 13.97 15.66
CA HIS A 571 35.18 14.85 15.11
C HIS A 571 36.42 14.02 14.73
N GLN A 572 36.74 13.98 13.43
CA GLN A 572 37.96 13.39 12.91
C GLN A 572 38.99 14.48 12.59
N ASN A 573 40.28 14.20 12.79
CA ASN A 573 41.33 15.10 12.34
C ASN A 573 41.49 15.09 10.81
N GLY A 574 41.02 14.03 10.13
CA GLY A 574 40.85 14.01 8.67
C GLY A 574 42.15 13.99 7.86
N SER A 575 43.20 13.31 8.33
CA SER A 575 44.48 13.28 7.62
C SER A 575 44.44 12.53 6.27
N VAL A 576 45.32 12.91 5.35
CA VAL A 576 45.52 12.24 4.05
C VAL A 576 45.91 10.78 4.23
N GLU A 577 46.75 10.45 5.22
CA GLU A 577 47.12 9.07 5.55
C GLU A 577 45.91 8.17 5.91
N ASN A 578 44.87 8.79 6.44
CA ASN A 578 43.62 8.12 6.81
C ASN A 578 42.60 8.12 5.66
N GLY A 579 42.93 8.68 4.50
CA GLY A 579 42.11 8.67 3.28
C GLY A 579 41.17 9.88 3.14
N PHE A 580 41.53 11.01 3.73
CA PHE A 580 40.79 12.29 3.64
C PHE A 580 41.68 13.41 3.05
N ASN A 581 41.27 14.67 3.14
CA ASN A 581 41.97 15.82 2.53
C ASN A 581 42.61 16.78 3.55
N ASP A 582 43.22 16.27 4.63
CA ASP A 582 43.91 17.04 5.70
C ASP A 582 43.04 18.14 6.35
N CYS A 583 41.72 17.95 6.37
CA CYS A 583 40.77 18.88 6.98
C CYS A 583 39.97 18.17 8.09
N PRO A 584 39.92 18.73 9.31
CA PRO A 584 39.03 18.20 10.35
C PRO A 584 37.57 18.28 9.94
N PHE A 585 36.78 17.29 10.35
CA PHE A 585 35.34 17.25 10.04
C PHE A 585 34.55 16.46 11.09
N PHE A 586 33.24 16.67 11.16
CA PHE A 586 32.35 15.82 11.94
C PHE A 586 31.76 14.70 11.08
N TRP A 587 31.90 13.45 11.52
CA TRP A 587 31.20 12.31 10.94
C TRP A 587 29.87 12.09 11.69
N PRO A 588 28.71 12.45 11.10
CA PRO A 588 27.42 12.33 11.77
C PRO A 588 26.88 10.90 11.69
N ILE A 589 26.33 10.42 12.81
CA ILE A 589 25.71 9.10 12.92
C ILE A 589 24.41 9.23 13.70
N LEU A 590 23.27 9.01 13.04
CA LEU A 590 21.98 8.95 13.71
C LEU A 590 21.66 7.49 14.05
N THR A 591 21.59 7.19 15.34
CA THR A 591 21.15 5.88 15.86
C THR A 591 19.68 5.93 16.22
N LEU A 592 18.89 5.02 15.63
CA LEU A 592 17.46 4.90 15.92
C LEU A 592 17.22 4.43 17.37
N PRO A 593 16.13 4.89 18.03
CA PRO A 593 15.82 4.52 19.41
C PRO A 593 15.46 3.03 19.56
N GLN A 594 15.51 2.54 20.80
CA GLN A 594 14.97 1.23 21.16
C GLN A 594 13.46 1.16 20.92
N ASN A 595 12.73 2.17 21.41
CA ASN A 595 11.28 2.26 21.36
C ASN A 595 10.83 2.93 20.05
N LEU A 596 11.30 2.38 18.94
CA LEU A 596 10.81 2.68 17.59
C LEU A 596 9.43 2.02 17.42
N GLU A 597 8.43 2.79 17.03
CA GLU A 597 7.04 2.32 16.95
C GLU A 597 6.85 1.19 15.93
N TYR A 598 7.58 1.26 14.82
CA TYR A 598 7.62 0.23 13.79
C TYR A 598 8.94 0.28 13.03
N ASP A 599 9.39 -0.89 12.55
CA ASP A 599 10.52 -0.98 11.63
C ASP A 599 10.27 -0.11 10.39
N LEU A 600 11.33 0.47 9.84
CA LEU A 600 11.29 1.22 8.58
C LEU A 600 12.03 0.45 7.48
N VAL A 601 11.79 0.82 6.24
CA VAL A 601 12.47 0.28 5.08
C VAL A 601 12.87 1.40 4.13
N SER A 602 14.10 1.31 3.62
CA SER A 602 14.64 2.21 2.61
C SER A 602 15.17 1.43 1.42
N LEU A 603 15.28 2.05 0.25
CA LEU A 603 16.12 1.52 -0.82
C LEU A 603 17.61 1.75 -0.49
N LYS A 604 18.44 0.74 -0.75
CA LYS A 604 19.90 0.82 -0.67
C LYS A 604 20.47 1.80 -1.69
#